data_AF-A0A9D6F354-F1
#
_entry.id   AF-A0A9D6F354-F1
#
_cell.length_a   1.000
_cell.length_b   1.000
_cell.length_c   1.000
_cell.angle_alpha   90.00
_cell.angle_beta   90.00
_cell.angle_gamma   90.00
#
_symmetry.space_group_name_H-M   'P 1'
#
loop_
_entity.id
_entity.type
_entity.pdbx_description
1 polymer ?
#
loop_
_entity_poly.entity_id
_entity_poly.type
_entity_poly.pdbx_seq_one_letter_code
_entity_poly.pdbx_strand_id
1 'polypeptide(L)'
;MSKRKRIDPKKIRPGPIRNKSLPPKMLEQIKAIYDMIGRYFGKTLEQFEINFMRDMHPETEVAIWCSITAAWLAYHEKFLNDEDQPDEDEKKLLSALIVISTGNTDVKTFGVPVEVGRRLLRCYDDLRKG
;
A
#
# COMPACT_ATOMS: atom_id res chain seq x y z
N MET A 1 -34.36 12.58 2.28
CA MET A 1 -33.43 11.58 1.73
C MET A 1 -32.65 12.20 0.58
N SER A 2 -31.32 12.26 0.64
CA SER A 2 -30.50 12.86 -0.42
C SER A 2 -30.46 11.95 -1.66
N LYS A 3 -30.73 12.49 -2.86
CA LYS A 3 -30.67 11.74 -4.13
C LYS A 3 -29.21 11.34 -4.44
N ARG A 4 -28.94 10.04 -4.55
CA ARG A 4 -27.62 9.53 -4.98
C ARG A 4 -27.35 9.97 -6.42
N LYS A 5 -26.27 10.73 -6.64
CA LYS A 5 -25.82 11.14 -7.97
C LYS A 5 -24.72 10.19 -8.43
N ARG A 6 -24.88 9.54 -9.58
CA ARG A 6 -23.78 8.79 -10.22
C ARG A 6 -22.78 9.81 -10.77
N ILE A 7 -21.54 9.72 -10.32
CA ILE A 7 -20.43 10.56 -10.77
C ILE A 7 -19.44 9.65 -11.50
N ASP A 8 -18.92 10.14 -12.62
CA ASP A 8 -17.81 9.50 -13.34
C ASP A 8 -16.57 9.48 -12.42
N PRO A 9 -15.95 8.32 -12.13
CA PRO A 9 -14.76 8.24 -11.29
C PRO A 9 -13.64 9.19 -11.72
N LYS A 10 -13.50 9.47 -13.02
CA LYS A 10 -12.49 10.41 -13.56
C LYS A 10 -12.73 11.86 -13.13
N LYS A 11 -13.95 12.18 -12.68
CA LYS A 11 -14.35 13.52 -12.21
C LYS A 11 -14.25 13.66 -10.69
N ILE A 12 -13.88 12.60 -9.98
CA ILE A 12 -13.66 12.64 -8.52
C ILE A 12 -12.37 13.42 -8.27
N ARG A 13 -12.47 14.45 -7.41
CA ARG A 13 -11.30 15.19 -6.95
C ARG A 13 -10.79 14.57 -5.64
N PRO A 14 -9.48 14.63 -5.36
CA PRO A 14 -8.95 14.25 -4.06
C PRO A 14 -9.63 15.03 -2.94
N GLY A 15 -9.75 14.38 -1.77
CA GLY A 15 -10.22 15.04 -0.56
C GLY A 15 -9.31 16.22 -0.15
N PRO A 16 -9.81 17.12 0.71
CA PRO A 16 -9.00 18.20 1.25
C PRO A 16 -7.85 17.64 2.11
N ILE A 17 -6.76 18.39 2.20
CA ILE A 17 -5.72 18.15 3.21
C ILE A 17 -6.36 18.35 4.59
N ARG A 18 -6.23 17.33 5.45
CA ARG A 18 -6.77 17.35 6.83
C ARG A 18 -5.69 17.68 7.84
N ASN A 19 -4.50 17.13 7.64
CA ASN A 19 -3.34 17.31 8.49
C ASN A 19 -2.38 18.28 7.81
N LYS A 20 -2.24 19.50 8.33
CA LYS A 20 -1.36 20.54 7.73
C LYS A 20 0.13 20.18 7.79
N SER A 21 0.50 19.31 8.72
CA SER A 21 1.85 18.79 8.93
C SER A 21 1.75 17.40 9.56
N LEU A 22 2.77 16.58 9.33
CA LEU A 22 2.93 15.29 10.00
C LEU A 22 4.11 15.37 10.97
N PRO A 23 4.11 14.60 12.08
CA PRO A 23 5.24 14.55 13.00
C PRO A 23 6.54 14.10 12.28
N PRO A 24 7.73 14.60 12.66
CA PRO A 24 8.99 14.27 11.99
C PRO A 24 9.26 12.77 11.88
N LYS A 25 9.03 12.00 12.95
CA LYS A 25 9.15 10.54 12.96
C LYS A 25 8.26 9.87 11.90
N MET A 26 7.07 10.41 11.65
CA MET A 26 6.16 9.89 10.65
C MET A 26 6.66 10.18 9.23
N LEU A 27 7.23 11.37 9.01
CA LEU A 27 7.87 11.72 7.73
C LEU A 27 9.07 10.80 7.44
N GLU A 28 9.87 10.47 8.45
CA GLU A 28 10.96 9.48 8.32
C GLU A 28 10.45 8.10 7.91
N GLN A 29 9.34 7.63 8.52
CA GLN A 29 8.71 6.36 8.14
C GLN A 29 8.16 6.40 6.71
N ILE A 30 7.47 7.49 6.33
CA ILE A 30 6.93 7.67 4.98
C ILE A 30 8.06 7.69 3.95
N LYS A 31 9.17 8.37 4.26
CA LYS A 31 10.35 8.38 3.41
C LYS A 31 10.94 6.98 3.25
N ALA A 32 11.09 6.21 4.33
CA ALA A 32 11.59 4.84 4.26
C ALA A 32 10.68 3.94 3.40
N ILE A 33 9.35 4.07 3.52
CA ILE A 33 8.39 3.37 2.67
C ILE A 33 8.57 3.78 1.20
N TYR A 34 8.68 5.09 0.94
CA TYR A 34 8.86 5.62 -0.40
C TYR A 34 10.17 5.17 -1.06
N ASP A 35 11.27 5.15 -0.31
CA ASP A 35 12.57 4.71 -0.82
C ASP A 35 12.54 3.22 -1.23
N MET A 36 11.70 2.40 -0.57
CA MET A 36 11.55 0.98 -0.90
C MET A 36 10.59 0.74 -2.07
N ILE A 37 9.38 1.30 -2.01
CA ILE A 37 8.29 0.93 -2.94
C ILE A 37 7.71 2.12 -3.72
N GLY A 38 8.16 3.34 -3.44
CA GLY A 38 7.64 4.58 -4.03
C GLY A 38 7.77 4.64 -5.56
N ARG A 39 8.86 4.08 -6.12
CA ARG A 39 9.11 4.03 -7.57
C ARG A 39 7.97 3.40 -8.37
N TYR A 40 7.26 2.42 -7.78
CA TYR A 40 6.19 1.69 -8.47
C TYR A 40 4.88 2.48 -8.57
N PHE A 41 4.75 3.59 -7.83
CA PHE A 41 3.54 4.43 -7.81
C PHE A 41 3.62 5.65 -8.73
N GLY A 42 4.79 5.93 -9.34
CA GLY A 42 4.96 7.05 -10.28
C GLY A 42 4.69 8.43 -9.67
N LYS A 43 4.87 8.57 -8.35
CA LYS A 43 4.69 9.82 -7.60
C LYS A 43 6.03 10.25 -7.02
N THR A 44 6.19 11.55 -6.74
CA THR A 44 7.32 12.04 -5.92
C THR A 44 7.08 11.76 -4.43
N LEU A 45 8.12 11.88 -3.61
CA LEU A 45 8.00 11.75 -2.15
C LEU A 45 6.97 12.74 -1.59
N GLU A 46 7.01 14.00 -2.04
CA GLU A 46 6.07 15.03 -1.59
C GLU A 46 4.62 14.66 -1.95
N GLN A 47 4.40 14.16 -3.18
CA GLN A 47 3.08 13.69 -3.59
C GLN A 47 2.62 12.46 -2.80
N PHE A 48 3.56 11.63 -2.36
CA PHE A 48 3.30 10.47 -1.51
C PHE A 48 2.88 10.92 -0.11
N GLU A 49 3.65 11.80 0.54
CA GLU A 49 3.35 12.43 1.84
C GLU A 49 1.99 13.14 1.87
N ILE A 50 1.67 13.90 0.81
CA ILE A 50 0.40 14.62 0.70
C ILE A 50 -0.79 13.65 0.70
N ASN A 51 -0.64 12.37 0.32
CA ASN A 51 -1.73 11.38 0.46
C ASN A 51 -2.03 11.11 1.93
N PHE A 52 -1.02 10.84 2.76
CA PHE A 52 -1.18 10.65 4.22
C PHE A 52 -1.78 11.89 4.89
N MET A 53 -1.41 13.10 4.44
CA MET A 53 -1.97 14.34 4.97
C MET A 53 -3.49 14.49 4.74
N ARG A 54 -4.09 13.73 3.82
CA ARG A 54 -5.55 13.71 3.59
C ARG A 54 -6.29 12.71 4.46
N ASP A 55 -5.59 11.76 5.06
CA ASP A 55 -6.22 10.73 5.88
C ASP A 55 -6.74 11.28 7.19
N MET A 56 -7.79 10.65 7.69
CA MET A 56 -8.36 11.01 8.99
C MET A 56 -7.42 10.62 10.13
N HIS A 57 -6.66 9.54 9.95
CA HIS A 57 -5.73 8.95 10.92
C HIS A 57 -4.42 8.58 10.22
N PRO A 58 -3.55 9.56 9.91
CA PRO A 58 -2.31 9.32 9.16
C PRO A 58 -1.40 8.30 9.84
N GLU A 59 -1.38 8.22 11.17
CA GLU A 59 -0.64 7.22 11.94
C GLU A 59 -1.07 5.79 11.65
N THR A 60 -2.38 5.57 11.49
CA THR A 60 -2.92 4.25 11.15
C THR A 60 -2.54 3.90 9.72
N GLU A 61 -2.64 4.86 8.80
CA GLU A 61 -2.28 4.65 7.39
C GLU A 61 -0.79 4.34 7.25
N VAL A 62 0.10 5.08 7.93
CA VAL A 62 1.54 4.78 7.94
C VAL A 62 1.82 3.36 8.45
N ALA A 63 1.15 2.92 9.52
CA ALA A 63 1.31 1.56 10.03
C ALA A 63 0.87 0.49 9.01
N ILE A 64 -0.21 0.74 8.25
CA ILE A 64 -0.66 -0.14 7.17
C ILE A 64 0.40 -0.20 6.06
N TRP A 65 0.92 0.95 5.61
CA TRP A 65 1.95 0.97 4.58
C TRP A 65 3.28 0.36 5.02
N CYS A 66 3.66 0.49 6.30
CA CYS A 66 4.77 -0.27 6.87
C CYS A 66 4.51 -1.79 6.78
N SER A 67 3.29 -2.25 7.09
CA SER A 67 2.94 -3.67 7.01
C SER A 67 2.97 -4.19 5.57
N ILE A 68 2.48 -3.40 4.61
CA ILE A 68 2.56 -3.71 3.17
C ILE A 68 4.03 -3.84 2.75
N THR A 69 4.87 -2.89 3.12
CA THR A 69 6.30 -2.87 2.76
C THR A 69 7.04 -4.05 3.39
N ALA A 70 6.78 -4.37 4.66
CA ALA A 70 7.38 -5.51 5.33
C ALA A 70 6.93 -6.85 4.72
N ALA A 71 5.68 -6.98 4.30
CA ALA A 71 5.19 -8.18 3.63
C ALA A 71 5.79 -8.35 2.22
N TRP A 72 5.99 -7.24 1.51
CA TRP A 72 6.69 -7.20 0.23
C TRP A 72 8.14 -7.67 0.37
N LEU A 73 8.87 -7.14 1.37
CA LEU A 73 10.23 -7.58 1.71
C LEU A 73 10.29 -9.07 2.04
N ALA A 74 9.42 -9.54 2.94
CA ALA A 74 9.37 -10.94 3.34
C ALA A 74 9.03 -11.88 2.17
N TYR A 75 8.27 -11.41 1.18
CA TYR A 75 8.00 -12.18 -0.03
C TYR A 75 9.25 -12.29 -0.92
N HIS A 76 9.99 -11.20 -1.09
CA HIS A 76 11.23 -11.17 -1.86
C HIS A 76 12.30 -12.08 -1.25
N GLU A 77 12.51 -11.96 0.06
CA GLU A 77 13.46 -12.79 0.81
C GLU A 77 13.12 -14.28 0.66
N LYS A 78 11.85 -14.67 0.87
CA LYS A 78 11.46 -16.08 0.94
C LYS A 78 11.27 -16.76 -0.41
N PHE A 79 10.93 -16.00 -1.45
CA PHE A 79 10.45 -16.59 -2.71
C PHE A 79 11.16 -16.07 -3.96
N LEU A 80 11.91 -14.97 -3.86
CA LEU A 80 12.60 -14.35 -4.99
C LEU A 80 14.11 -14.16 -4.74
N ASN A 81 14.66 -14.66 -3.63
CA ASN A 81 16.07 -14.49 -3.24
C ASN A 81 16.51 -13.00 -3.23
N ASP A 82 15.62 -12.11 -2.77
CA ASP A 82 15.83 -10.65 -2.76
C ASP A 82 16.06 -10.00 -4.14
N GLU A 83 15.67 -10.68 -5.23
CA GLU A 83 15.72 -10.10 -6.58
C GLU A 83 14.42 -9.38 -6.95
N ASP A 84 14.54 -8.10 -7.33
CA ASP A 84 13.47 -7.32 -7.96
C ASP A 84 12.94 -8.03 -9.22
N GLN A 85 11.63 -8.07 -9.39
CA GLN A 85 10.98 -8.43 -10.64
C GLN A 85 10.84 -7.20 -11.57
N PRO A 86 10.43 -7.39 -12.84
CA PRO A 86 10.06 -6.26 -13.68
C PRO A 86 8.99 -5.37 -13.01
N ASP A 87 9.08 -4.06 -13.19
CA ASP A 87 8.22 -3.06 -12.52
C ASP A 87 6.71 -3.39 -12.59
N GLU A 88 6.23 -3.95 -13.71
CA GLU A 88 4.82 -4.32 -13.87
C GLU A 88 4.41 -5.50 -12.99
N ASP A 89 5.32 -6.42 -12.69
CA ASP A 89 5.05 -7.52 -11.77
C ASP A 89 5.14 -7.05 -10.31
N GLU A 90 6.08 -6.17 -9.98
CA GLU A 90 6.15 -5.51 -8.67
C GLU A 90 4.88 -4.73 -8.33
N LYS A 91 4.36 -3.97 -9.30
CA LYS A 91 3.08 -3.27 -9.17
C LYS A 91 1.92 -4.22 -8.87
N LYS A 92 1.92 -5.43 -9.45
CA LYS A 92 0.88 -6.45 -9.16
C LYS A 92 1.04 -7.01 -7.75
N LEU A 93 2.27 -7.28 -7.30
CA LEU A 93 2.54 -7.74 -5.92
C LEU A 93 2.06 -6.70 -4.90
N LEU A 94 2.42 -5.42 -5.10
CA LEU A 94 1.98 -4.32 -4.24
C LEU A 94 0.46 -4.11 -4.29
N SER A 95 -0.16 -4.19 -5.47
CA SER A 95 -1.62 -4.11 -5.60
C SER A 95 -2.33 -5.23 -4.83
N ALA A 96 -1.81 -6.45 -4.89
CA ALA A 96 -2.32 -7.57 -4.12
C ALA A 96 -2.17 -7.34 -2.60
N LEU A 97 -1.03 -6.83 -2.14
CA LEU A 97 -0.82 -6.51 -0.72
C LEU A 97 -1.71 -5.38 -0.21
N ILE A 98 -2.01 -4.37 -1.05
CA ILE A 98 -3.02 -3.35 -0.74
C ILE A 98 -4.41 -3.98 -0.60
N VAL A 99 -4.78 -4.94 -1.44
CA VAL A 99 -6.05 -5.67 -1.28
C VAL A 99 -6.05 -6.47 0.02
N ILE A 100 -4.96 -7.18 0.32
CA ILE A 100 -4.81 -7.95 1.57
C ILE A 100 -4.94 -7.05 2.81
N SER A 101 -4.35 -5.85 2.80
CA SER A 101 -4.38 -4.94 3.95
C SER A 101 -5.78 -4.45 4.31
N THR A 102 -6.73 -4.49 3.37
CA THR A 102 -8.16 -4.23 3.63
C THR A 102 -8.89 -5.36 4.35
N GLY A 103 -8.19 -6.47 4.63
CA GLY A 103 -8.75 -7.68 5.26
C GLY A 103 -9.31 -8.69 4.26
N ASN A 104 -9.09 -8.51 2.96
CA ASN A 104 -9.51 -9.46 1.95
C ASN A 104 -8.59 -10.69 1.93
N THR A 105 -9.16 -11.88 2.09
CA THR A 105 -8.44 -13.16 2.11
C THR A 105 -8.76 -14.05 0.90
N ASP A 106 -9.66 -13.64 0.00
CA ASP A 106 -9.95 -14.37 -1.23
C ASP A 106 -8.87 -14.10 -2.29
N VAL A 107 -7.87 -14.99 -2.30
CA VAL A 107 -6.70 -14.94 -3.20
C VAL A 107 -7.05 -14.86 -4.69
N LYS A 108 -8.26 -15.24 -5.10
CA LYS A 108 -8.70 -15.12 -6.50
C LYS A 108 -8.95 -13.67 -6.92
N THR A 109 -9.12 -12.77 -5.95
CA THR A 109 -9.41 -11.35 -6.20
C THR A 109 -8.17 -10.47 -6.29
N PHE A 110 -6.98 -11.02 -6.05
CA PHE A 110 -5.75 -10.23 -5.89
C PHE A 110 -5.09 -9.80 -7.20
N GLY A 111 -5.52 -10.34 -8.35
CA GLY A 111 -4.92 -10.00 -9.66
C GLY A 111 -3.53 -10.60 -9.90
N VAL A 112 -3.13 -11.59 -9.11
CA VAL A 112 -1.88 -12.38 -9.24
C VAL A 112 -2.21 -13.88 -9.30
N PRO A 113 -1.27 -14.74 -9.77
CA PRO A 113 -1.46 -16.19 -9.70
C PRO A 113 -1.81 -16.64 -8.27
N VAL A 114 -2.70 -17.63 -8.14
CA VAL A 114 -3.25 -18.06 -6.85
C VAL A 114 -2.16 -18.44 -5.84
N GLU A 115 -1.10 -19.12 -6.27
CA GLU A 115 0.03 -19.45 -5.39
C GLU A 115 0.80 -18.22 -4.90
N VAL A 116 1.01 -17.24 -5.78
CA VAL A 116 1.62 -15.95 -5.40
C VAL A 116 0.74 -15.24 -4.38
N GLY A 117 -0.57 -15.17 -4.62
CA GLY A 117 -1.52 -14.58 -3.68
C GLY A 117 -1.53 -15.25 -2.31
N ARG A 118 -1.46 -16.59 -2.24
CA ARG A 118 -1.34 -17.33 -0.97
C ARG A 118 -0.05 -17.01 -0.23
N ARG A 119 1.08 -16.91 -0.95
CA ARG A 119 2.39 -16.57 -0.37
C ARG A 119 2.41 -15.14 0.17
N LEU A 120 1.88 -14.17 -0.59
CA LEU A 120 1.74 -12.78 -0.14
C LEU A 120 0.87 -12.66 1.11
N LEU A 121 -0.31 -13.32 1.11
CA LEU A 121 -1.20 -13.34 2.27
C LEU A 121 -0.50 -13.92 3.50
N ARG A 122 0.23 -15.02 3.33
CA ARG A 122 1.02 -15.62 4.42
C ARG A 122 2.08 -14.66 4.94
N CYS A 123 2.85 -14.01 4.07
CA CYS A 123 3.85 -13.02 4.49
C CYS A 123 3.21 -11.88 5.29
N TYR A 124 2.04 -11.40 4.87
CA TYR A 124 1.33 -10.33 5.58
C TYR A 124 0.77 -10.78 6.94
N ASP A 125 0.15 -11.98 7.00
CA ASP A 125 -0.43 -12.52 8.23
C ASP A 125 0.63 -12.86 9.29
N ASP A 126 1.81 -13.32 8.86
CA ASP A 126 2.90 -13.66 9.78
C ASP A 126 3.44 -12.42 10.53
N LEU A 127 3.29 -11.21 9.97
CA LEU A 127 3.64 -9.95 10.66
C LEU A 127 2.73 -9.66 11.86
N ARG A 128 1.49 -10.19 11.86
CA ARG A 128 0.51 -9.93 12.93
C ARG A 128 0.66 -10.88 14.12
N LYS A 129 1.53 -11.89 13.99
CA LYS A 129 1.75 -12.93 15.01
C LYS A 129 2.97 -12.66 15.90
N GLY A 130 3.77 -11.64 15.59
CA GLY A 130 4.89 -11.17 16.41
C GLY A 130 4.50 -9.91 17.19
#